data_AF-A0A0C3GJB0-F1
#
_entry.id   AF-A0A0C3GJB0-F1
#
_cell.length_a   1.000
_cell.length_b   1.000
_cell.length_c   1.000
_cell.angle_alpha   90.00
_cell.angle_beta   90.00
_cell.angle_gamma   90.00
#
_symmetry.space_group_name_H-M   'P 1'
#
loop_
_entity.id
_entity.type
_entity.pdbx_description
1 polymer ?
#
loop_
_entity_poly.entity_id
_entity_poly.type
_entity_poly.pdbx_seq_one_letter_code
_entity_poly.pdbx_strand_id
1 'polypeptide(L)'
;KRELLDDIKDFLDPVTQQWYSDRDSPYRRDYLLYGPPGTGKSSLSSAIAGHCGLNIYILNLSTISEAILKRLFDSLPSRCILLLEDIDAVSSNRDAETEDSHRMSKLGGVKVSLSSILNVIDGVGSQEGRILIMTTNHITRLDEAIIRPGRVD
;
A
#
# COMPACT_ATOMS: atom_id res chain seq x y z
N LYS A 1 18.75 -0.46 -0.78
CA LYS A 1 18.50 0.86 -1.46
C LYS A 1 18.76 0.78 -2.96
N ARG A 2 19.94 0.35 -3.41
CA ARG A 2 20.22 0.16 -4.84
C ARG A 2 19.35 -0.93 -5.46
N GLU A 3 19.26 -2.08 -4.79
CA GLU A 3 18.38 -3.19 -5.18
C GLU A 3 16.92 -2.75 -5.40
N LEU A 4 16.31 -2.05 -4.45
CA LEU A 4 14.96 -1.50 -4.60
C LEU A 4 14.80 -0.59 -5.84
N LEU A 5 15.77 0.29 -6.10
CA LEU A 5 15.72 1.17 -7.27
C LEU A 5 15.88 0.40 -8.58
N ASP A 6 16.73 -0.61 -8.60
CA ASP A 6 16.96 -1.44 -9.78
C ASP A 6 15.75 -2.32 -10.06
N ASP A 7 15.12 -2.87 -9.03
CA ASP A 7 13.86 -3.62 -9.12
C ASP A 7 12.70 -2.76 -9.67
N ILE A 8 12.56 -1.53 -9.17
CA ILE A 8 11.55 -0.59 -9.67
C ILE A 8 11.78 -0.25 -11.14
N LYS A 9 13.04 -0.06 -11.54
CA LYS A 9 13.36 0.22 -12.95
C LYS A 9 13.07 -0.98 -13.84
N ASP A 10 13.41 -2.18 -13.39
CA ASP A 10 13.11 -3.42 -14.10
C ASP A 10 11.61 -3.61 -14.25
N PHE A 11 10.83 -3.39 -13.19
CA PHE A 11 9.37 -3.43 -13.25
C PHE A 11 8.81 -2.43 -14.28
N LEU A 12 9.33 -1.21 -14.33
CA LEU A 12 8.90 -0.16 -15.25
C LEU A 12 9.38 -0.35 -16.70
N ASP A 13 10.25 -1.32 -16.97
CA ASP A 13 10.76 -1.59 -18.31
C ASP A 13 9.63 -2.15 -19.20
N PRO A 14 9.45 -1.62 -20.44
CA PRO A 14 8.44 -2.13 -21.36
C PRO A 14 8.52 -3.63 -21.64
N VAL A 15 9.73 -4.21 -21.61
CA VAL A 15 9.93 -5.65 -21.80
C VAL A 15 9.34 -6.43 -20.64
N THR A 16 9.54 -5.96 -19.41
CA THR A 16 8.96 -6.56 -18.21
C THR A 16 7.45 -6.41 -18.22
N GLN A 17 6.92 -5.24 -18.58
CA GLN A 17 5.48 -5.04 -18.74
C GLN A 17 4.86 -6.05 -19.73
N GLN A 18 5.52 -6.29 -20.87
CA GLN A 18 5.09 -7.30 -21.83
C GLN A 18 5.15 -8.71 -21.24
N TRP A 19 6.20 -9.03 -20.48
CA TRP A 19 6.38 -10.32 -19.82
C TRP A 19 5.22 -10.67 -18.86
N TYR A 20 4.67 -9.67 -18.15
CA TYR A 20 3.47 -9.81 -17.31
C TYR A 20 2.24 -10.09 -18.17
N SER A 21 2.04 -9.30 -19.24
CA SER A 21 0.92 -9.47 -20.17
C SER A 21 0.91 -10.85 -20.84
N ASP A 22 2.07 -11.38 -21.21
CA ASP A 22 2.18 -12.68 -21.90
C ASP A 22 1.85 -13.88 -20.99
N ARG A 23 1.80 -13.68 -19.67
CA ARG A 23 1.57 -14.73 -18.67
C ARG A 23 0.22 -14.65 -17.99
N ASP A 24 -0.64 -13.73 -18.42
CA ASP A 24 -1.90 -13.39 -17.72
C ASP A 24 -1.67 -13.08 -16.23
N SER A 25 -0.47 -12.56 -15.90
CA SER A 25 -0.10 -12.16 -14.55
C SER A 25 -0.42 -10.67 -14.35
N PRO A 26 -1.08 -10.27 -13.24
CA PRO A 26 -1.36 -8.86 -12.98
C PRO A 26 -0.09 -8.02 -12.94
N TYR A 27 -0.03 -6.95 -13.73
CA TYR A 27 1.15 -6.08 -13.78
C TYR A 27 1.19 -5.13 -12.57
N ARG A 28 1.74 -5.61 -11.45
CA ARG A 28 1.74 -4.94 -10.14
C ARG A 28 3.05 -5.16 -9.40
N ARG A 29 3.42 -4.19 -8.56
CA ARG A 29 4.61 -4.26 -7.72
C ARG A 29 4.41 -3.50 -6.41
N ASP A 30 4.55 -4.21 -5.30
CA ASP A 30 4.18 -3.73 -3.98
C ASP A 30 5.36 -3.89 -3.02
N TYR A 31 5.72 -2.82 -2.30
CA TYR A 31 6.85 -2.78 -1.39
C TYR A 31 6.42 -2.40 0.03
N LEU A 32 7.10 -2.97 1.03
CA LEU A 32 6.96 -2.58 2.44
C LEU A 32 8.27 -1.99 2.97
N LEU A 33 8.28 -0.70 3.27
CA LEU A 33 9.37 -0.03 3.96
C LEU A 33 9.09 -0.01 5.46
N TYR A 34 9.97 -0.62 6.25
CA TYR A 34 9.82 -0.67 7.70
C TYR A 34 11.09 -0.28 8.45
N GLY A 35 10.91 0.17 9.69
CA GLY A 35 12.00 0.56 10.59
C GLY A 35 11.61 1.72 11.50
N PRO A 36 12.49 2.15 12.42
CA PRO A 36 12.20 3.20 13.39
C PRO A 36 11.66 4.50 12.75
N PRO A 37 10.88 5.31 13.49
CA PRO A 37 10.47 6.63 13.02
C PRO A 37 11.70 7.52 12.73
N GLY A 38 11.58 8.42 11.76
CA GLY A 38 12.68 9.32 11.37
C GLY A 38 13.78 8.70 10.50
N THR A 39 13.64 7.43 10.06
CA THR A 39 14.61 6.75 9.17
C THR A 39 14.46 7.10 7.68
N GLY A 40 13.54 8.00 7.33
CA GLY A 40 13.38 8.51 5.96
C GLY A 40 12.61 7.59 5.01
N LYS A 41 11.75 6.68 5.51
CA LYS A 41 10.91 5.78 4.68
C LYS A 41 10.06 6.54 3.64
N SER A 42 9.32 7.55 4.10
CA SER A 42 8.51 8.42 3.24
C SER A 42 9.36 9.26 2.29
N SER A 43 10.45 9.84 2.81
CA SER A 43 11.40 10.62 1.99
C SER A 43 12.05 9.78 0.89
N LEU A 44 12.36 8.50 1.17
CA LEU A 44 12.87 7.56 0.18
C LEU A 44 11.84 7.30 -0.91
N SER A 45 10.57 7.12 -0.56
CA SER A 45 9.47 6.92 -1.52
C SER A 45 9.33 8.12 -2.47
N SER A 46 9.36 9.35 -1.93
CA SER A 46 9.34 10.57 -2.75
C SER A 46 10.59 10.71 -3.63
N ALA A 47 11.76 10.33 -3.11
CA ALA A 47 13.00 10.35 -3.89
C ALA A 47 12.98 9.34 -5.04
N ILE A 48 12.44 8.14 -4.82
CA ILE A 48 12.22 7.13 -5.86
C ILE A 48 11.29 7.67 -6.94
N ALA A 49 10.16 8.29 -6.56
CA ALA A 49 9.22 8.88 -7.51
C ALA A 49 9.89 9.93 -8.39
N GLY A 50 10.63 10.86 -7.79
CA GLY A 50 11.38 11.88 -8.52
C GLY A 50 12.45 11.30 -9.43
N HIS A 51 13.18 10.28 -8.97
CA HIS A 51 14.21 9.60 -9.76
C HIS A 51 13.63 8.85 -10.97
N CYS A 52 12.43 8.29 -10.83
CA CYS A 52 11.75 7.53 -11.90
C CYS A 52 10.84 8.41 -12.78
N GLY A 53 10.70 9.71 -12.47
CA GLY A 53 9.78 10.60 -13.16
C GLY A 53 8.31 10.21 -13.01
N LEU A 54 7.94 9.64 -11.87
CA LEU A 54 6.57 9.20 -11.56
C LEU A 54 5.87 10.18 -10.63
N ASN A 55 4.57 10.37 -10.82
CA ASN A 55 3.72 11.03 -9.84
C ASN A 55 3.59 10.15 -8.59
N ILE A 56 3.67 10.77 -7.41
CA ILE A 56 3.44 10.10 -6.12
C ILE A 56 2.14 10.60 -5.48
N TYR A 57 1.32 9.65 -5.04
CA TYR A 57 0.06 9.90 -4.36
C TYR A 57 0.15 9.35 -2.94
N ILE A 58 0.05 10.22 -1.95
CA ILE A 58 0.23 9.87 -0.54
C ILE A 58 -1.13 9.75 0.12
N LEU A 59 -1.40 8.61 0.75
CA LEU A 59 -2.60 8.36 1.54
C LEU A 59 -2.21 8.00 2.96
N ASN A 60 -2.81 8.71 3.92
CA ASN A 60 -2.75 8.35 5.32
C ASN A 60 -4.02 7.60 5.71
N LEU A 61 -3.88 6.37 6.19
CA LEU A 61 -5.02 5.47 6.43
C LEU A 61 -5.79 5.78 7.73
N SER A 62 -5.25 6.62 8.61
CA SER A 62 -5.90 6.95 9.88
C SER A 62 -7.22 7.72 9.73
N THR A 63 -7.46 8.35 8.58
CA THR A 63 -8.59 9.27 8.37
C THR A 63 -9.55 8.87 7.25
N ILE A 64 -9.30 7.76 6.55
CA ILE A 64 -9.99 7.40 5.31
C ILE A 64 -10.87 6.16 5.51
N SER A 65 -12.10 6.19 4.98
CA SER A 65 -13.00 5.02 4.93
C SER A 65 -12.73 4.13 3.73
N GLU A 66 -13.11 2.86 3.79
CA GLU A 66 -12.89 1.87 2.72
C GLU A 66 -13.54 2.31 1.39
N ALA A 67 -14.75 2.87 1.46
CA ALA A 67 -15.44 3.37 0.28
C ALA A 67 -14.70 4.55 -0.37
N ILE A 68 -14.13 5.46 0.41
CA ILE A 68 -13.34 6.58 -0.11
C ILE A 68 -12.04 6.05 -0.70
N LEU A 69 -11.37 5.13 -0.02
CA LEU A 69 -10.14 4.51 -0.51
C LEU A 69 -10.34 3.84 -1.87
N LYS A 70 -11.41 3.05 -2.02
CA LYS A 70 -11.74 2.42 -3.30
C LYS A 70 -11.90 3.44 -4.42
N ARG A 71 -12.66 4.52 -4.16
CA ARG A 71 -12.88 5.58 -5.16
C ARG A 71 -11.59 6.31 -5.52
N LEU A 72 -10.71 6.57 -4.54
CA LEU A 72 -9.41 7.15 -4.78
C LEU A 72 -8.58 6.23 -5.66
N PHE A 73 -8.49 4.94 -5.32
CA PHE A 73 -7.73 3.95 -6.07
C PHE A 73 -8.23 3.78 -7.51
N ASP A 74 -9.55 3.76 -7.70
CA ASP A 74 -10.18 3.70 -9.04
C ASP A 74 -9.88 4.96 -9.87
N SER A 75 -9.64 6.11 -9.23
CA SER A 75 -9.34 7.39 -9.90
C SER A 75 -7.86 7.65 -10.17
N LEU A 76 -6.97 6.86 -9.57
CA LEU A 76 -5.52 7.01 -9.78
C LEU A 76 -5.17 6.69 -11.24
N PRO A 77 -4.20 7.39 -11.84
CA PRO A 77 -3.72 7.02 -13.17
C PRO A 77 -2.95 5.69 -13.12
N SER A 78 -2.81 5.04 -14.28
CA SER A 78 -1.76 4.03 -14.49
C SER A 78 -0.39 4.70 -14.48
N ARG A 79 0.66 3.98 -14.09
CA ARG A 79 2.06 4.46 -14.07
C ARG A 79 2.28 5.60 -13.05
N CYS A 80 1.99 5.31 -11.79
CA CYS A 80 2.27 6.17 -10.64
C CYS A 80 2.77 5.36 -9.44
N ILE A 81 3.24 6.07 -8.41
CA ILE A 81 3.51 5.49 -7.09
C ILE A 81 2.36 5.88 -6.16
N LEU A 82 1.74 4.89 -5.51
CA LEU A 82 0.86 5.08 -4.38
C LEU A 82 1.64 4.81 -3.09
N LEU A 83 1.69 5.78 -2.19
CA LEU A 83 2.30 5.65 -0.88
C LEU A 83 1.21 5.56 0.19
N LEU A 84 1.13 4.43 0.88
CA LEU A 84 0.32 4.26 2.09
C LEU A 84 1.20 4.44 3.32
N GLU A 85 0.99 5.53 4.04
CA GLU A 85 1.82 5.85 5.21
C GLU A 85 1.26 5.27 6.52
N ASP A 86 2.19 4.86 7.39
CA ASP A 86 1.95 4.43 8.77
C ASP A 86 0.82 3.40 8.90
N ILE A 87 0.91 2.32 8.11
CA ILE A 87 -0.12 1.27 8.05
C ILE A 87 -0.34 0.56 9.40
N ASP A 88 0.62 0.62 10.33
CA ASP A 88 0.51 0.11 11.70
C ASP A 88 -0.43 0.92 12.60
N ALA A 89 -0.77 2.16 12.24
CA ALA A 89 -1.77 2.95 12.94
C ALA A 89 -3.18 2.31 12.86
N VAL A 90 -3.47 1.63 11.74
CA VAL A 90 -4.74 0.93 11.52
C VAL A 90 -4.82 -0.35 12.34
N SER A 91 -3.72 -1.09 12.48
CA SER A 91 -3.65 -2.30 13.32
C SER A 91 -3.80 -1.99 14.81
N SER A 92 -3.12 -0.94 15.30
CA SER A 92 -3.13 -0.58 16.73
C SER A 92 -4.54 -0.23 17.24
N ASN A 93 -5.43 0.21 16.35
CA ASN A 93 -6.83 0.49 16.67
C ASN A 93 -7.68 -0.78 16.93
N ARG A 94 -7.17 -1.98 16.64
CA ARG A 94 -7.80 -3.26 17.01
C ARG A 94 -7.46 -3.67 18.45
N ASP A 95 -6.23 -3.45 18.87
CA ASP A 95 -5.75 -3.89 20.20
C ASP A 95 -6.30 -3.03 21.36
N ALA A 96 -6.78 -1.82 21.07
CA ALA A 96 -7.40 -0.93 22.06
C ALA A 96 -8.86 -1.31 22.41
N GLU A 97 -9.39 -2.42 21.89
CA GLU A 97 -10.75 -2.88 22.20
C GLU A 97 -10.79 -3.74 23.47
N THR A 98 -10.61 -3.07 24.61
CA THR A 98 -11.20 -3.52 25.88
C THR A 98 -12.72 -3.32 25.85
N GLU A 99 -13.44 -4.19 26.57
CA GLU A 99 -14.85 -4.61 26.48
C GLU A 99 -15.97 -3.53 26.35
N ASP A 100 -15.67 -2.23 26.46
CA ASP A 100 -16.68 -1.14 26.40
C ASP A 100 -16.99 -0.62 24.98
N SER A 101 -16.24 -1.03 23.96
CA SER A 101 -16.28 -0.42 22.62
C SER A 101 -17.38 -0.95 21.69
N HIS A 102 -18.07 -2.04 22.08
CA HIS A 102 -19.14 -2.64 21.25
C HIS A 102 -20.36 -1.73 21.03
N ARG A 103 -20.52 -0.67 21.83
CA ARG A 103 -21.63 0.29 21.68
C ARG A 103 -21.35 1.40 20.67
N MET A 104 -20.09 1.70 20.35
CA MET A 104 -19.73 2.83 19.49
C MET A 104 -19.56 2.44 18.01
N SER A 105 -19.35 1.15 17.72
CA SER A 105 -19.35 0.60 16.35
C SER A 105 -20.70 0.77 15.62
N LYS A 106 -21.82 0.97 16.35
CA LYS A 106 -23.16 1.19 15.79
C LYS A 106 -23.43 2.61 15.26
N LEU A 107 -22.52 3.57 15.45
CA LEU A 107 -22.71 4.98 15.06
C LEU A 107 -22.05 5.38 13.74
N GLY A 108 -21.71 4.42 12.86
CA GLY A 108 -21.44 4.70 11.45
C GLY A 108 -19.98 4.95 11.06
N GLY A 109 -19.02 4.77 11.98
CA GLY A 109 -17.61 4.71 11.64
C GLY A 109 -17.19 3.26 11.37
N VAL A 110 -17.29 2.78 10.13
CA VAL A 110 -16.66 1.51 9.74
C VAL A 110 -15.15 1.69 9.87
N LYS A 111 -14.56 1.22 10.98
CA LYS A 111 -13.10 1.16 11.16
C LYS A 111 -12.54 0.33 10.01
N VAL A 112 -11.74 0.97 9.17
CA VAL A 112 -11.10 0.30 8.04
C VAL A 112 -10.06 -0.67 8.57
N SER A 113 -10.09 -1.87 8.04
CA SER A 113 -9.17 -2.94 8.38
C SER A 113 -8.04 -2.97 7.33
N LEU A 114 -6.81 -3.25 7.75
CA LEU A 114 -5.68 -3.32 6.82
C LEU A 114 -5.86 -4.42 5.76
N SER A 115 -6.47 -5.53 6.14
CA SER A 115 -6.88 -6.60 5.22
C SER A 115 -7.95 -6.12 4.22
N SER A 116 -8.86 -5.23 4.65
CA SER A 116 -9.87 -4.62 3.76
C SER A 116 -9.24 -3.66 2.75
N ILE A 117 -8.26 -2.86 3.18
CA ILE A 117 -7.47 -1.95 2.32
C ILE A 117 -6.79 -2.74 1.21
N LEU A 118 -6.13 -3.84 1.56
CA LEU A 118 -5.46 -4.68 0.58
C LEU A 118 -6.46 -5.36 -0.36
N ASN A 119 -7.61 -5.82 0.12
CA ASN A 119 -8.61 -6.40 -0.78
C ASN A 119 -9.14 -5.39 -1.81
N VAL A 120 -9.22 -4.11 -1.44
CA VAL A 120 -9.56 -3.03 -2.37
C VAL A 120 -8.45 -2.84 -3.42
N ILE A 121 -7.19 -2.96 -3.01
CA ILE A 121 -6.03 -2.82 -3.90
C ILE A 121 -5.90 -4.05 -4.80
N ASP A 122 -5.94 -5.25 -4.24
CA ASP A 122 -5.74 -6.57 -4.86
C ASP A 122 -6.95 -7.08 -5.64
N GLY A 123 -8.09 -6.38 -5.55
CA GLY A 123 -9.36 -6.79 -6.11
C GLY A 123 -9.33 -7.13 -7.61
N VAL A 124 -10.24 -8.01 -8.01
CA VAL A 124 -10.47 -8.34 -9.42
C VAL A 124 -10.90 -7.07 -10.16
N GLY A 125 -10.14 -6.65 -11.16
CA GLY A 125 -10.40 -5.45 -11.95
C GLY A 125 -9.76 -4.16 -11.42
N SER A 126 -8.94 -4.19 -10.37
CA SER A 126 -8.16 -2.98 -10.01
C SER A 126 -7.15 -2.67 -11.11
N GLN A 127 -7.00 -1.38 -11.45
CA GLN A 127 -6.13 -0.99 -12.55
C GLN A 127 -4.66 -1.29 -12.23
N GLU A 128 -3.96 -1.74 -13.26
CA GLU A 128 -2.59 -2.24 -13.21
C GLU A 128 -1.55 -1.17 -13.57
N GLY A 129 -0.28 -1.52 -13.51
CA GLY A 129 0.84 -0.67 -13.87
C GLY A 129 1.14 0.43 -12.85
N ARG A 130 0.81 0.18 -11.58
CA ARG A 130 1.14 1.06 -10.45
C ARG A 130 2.10 0.37 -9.50
N ILE A 131 2.91 1.19 -8.84
CA ILE A 131 3.76 0.74 -7.74
C ILE A 131 3.08 1.14 -6.44
N LEU A 132 2.86 0.19 -5.54
CA LEU A 132 2.45 0.46 -4.17
C LEU A 132 3.67 0.47 -3.25
N ILE A 133 3.79 1.49 -2.41
CA ILE A 133 4.74 1.51 -1.31
C ILE A 133 3.96 1.69 -0.01
N MET A 134 4.18 0.79 0.94
CA MET A 134 3.64 0.87 2.28
C MET A 134 4.75 1.23 3.27
N THR A 135 4.45 2.07 4.25
CA THR A 135 5.41 2.35 5.34
C THR A 135 4.86 1.93 6.69
N THR A 136 5.73 1.37 7.52
CA THR A 136 5.39 1.05 8.92
C THR A 136 6.54 1.32 9.86
N ASN A 137 6.24 1.71 11.10
CA ASN A 137 7.23 1.78 12.17
C ASN A 137 7.34 0.45 12.95
N HIS A 138 6.31 -0.39 12.88
CA HIS A 138 6.18 -1.61 13.68
C HIS A 138 5.69 -2.79 12.83
N ILE A 139 6.60 -3.47 12.15
CA ILE A 139 6.27 -4.64 11.32
C ILE A 139 5.55 -5.75 12.12
N THR A 140 5.86 -5.89 13.41
CA THR A 140 5.23 -6.87 14.30
C THR A 140 3.76 -6.58 14.62
N ARG A 141 3.26 -5.37 14.31
CA ARG A 141 1.84 -5.01 14.48
C ARG A 141 1.01 -5.29 13.23
N LEU A 142 1.66 -5.66 12.13
CA LEU A 142 0.97 -5.91 10.87
C LEU A 142 0.33 -7.30 10.87
N ASP A 143 -0.83 -7.39 10.23
CA ASP A 143 -1.49 -8.66 9.95
C ASP A 143 -0.56 -9.52 9.07
N GLU A 144 -0.38 -10.80 9.43
CA GLU A 144 0.42 -11.74 8.66
C GLU A 144 -0.02 -11.81 7.19
N ALA A 145 -1.29 -11.53 6.89
CA ALA A 145 -1.80 -11.48 5.54
C ALA A 145 -1.06 -10.51 4.61
N ILE A 146 -0.46 -9.43 5.13
CA ILE A 146 0.30 -8.44 4.35
C ILE A 146 1.67 -8.98 3.93
N ILE A 147 2.34 -9.65 4.86
CA ILE A 147 3.71 -10.13 4.68
C ILE A 147 3.77 -11.47 3.95
N ARG A 148 2.63 -11.99 3.48
CA ARG A 148 2.58 -13.23 2.69
C ARG A 148 3.31 -13.00 1.35
N PRO A 149 4.11 -13.98 0.91
CA PRO A 149 4.74 -13.95 -0.41
C PRO A 149 3.71 -13.68 -1.50
N GLY A 150 4.03 -12.76 -2.43
CA GLY A 150 3.14 -12.34 -3.51
C GLY A 150 2.26 -11.11 -3.21
N ARG A 151 2.34 -10.54 -2.00
CA ARG A 151 1.75 -9.21 -1.68
C ARG A 151 2.78 -8.13 -1.37
N VAL A 152 3.95 -8.53 -0.89
CA VAL A 152 5.09 -7.66 -0.68
C VAL A 152 6.30 -8.42 -1.18
N ASP A 153 6.99 -7.86 -2.18
CA ASP A 153 8.21 -8.42 -2.77
C ASP A 153 9.47 -7.63 -2.34
#